data_AF-A0A941UFG7-F1
#
_entry.id   AF-A0A941UFG7-F1
#
_cell.length_a   1.000
_cell.length_b   1.000
_cell.length_c   1.000
_cell.angle_alpha   90.00
_cell.angle_beta   90.00
_cell.angle_gamma   90.00
#
_symmetry.space_group_name_H-M   'P 1'
#
loop_
_entity.id
_entity.type
_entity.pdbx_description
1 polymer ?
#
loop_
_entity_poly.entity_id
_entity_poly.type
_entity_poly.pdbx_seq_one_letter_code
_entity_poly.pdbx_strand_id
1 'polypeptide(L)' 'MKDEPVLTNKDHAAMDSFLEAALDDYKNGIISKDTAVNCLAHVMAALDLDNYSEAIQWFNNPKFLRDAEKL' A
#
# COMPACT_ATOMS: atom_id res chain seq x y z
N MET A 1 -16.50 3.84 24.44
CA MET A 1 -15.73 4.15 23.21
C MET A 1 -15.02 2.89 22.80
N LYS A 2 -15.14 2.46 21.54
CA LYS A 2 -14.13 1.57 20.95
C LYS A 2 -12.93 2.48 20.68
N ASP A 3 -11.74 2.09 21.14
CA ASP A 3 -10.53 2.79 20.74
C ASP A 3 -10.45 2.77 19.22
N GLU A 4 -10.25 3.93 18.60
CA GLU A 4 -10.02 4.01 17.16
C GLU A 4 -8.76 3.19 16.86
N PRO A 5 -8.78 2.29 15.85
CA PRO A 5 -7.61 1.53 15.49
C PRO A 5 -6.52 2.49 15.00
N VAL A 6 -5.46 2.63 15.79
CA VAL A 6 -4.29 3.45 15.45
C VAL A 6 -3.21 2.55 14.87
N LEU A 7 -2.67 2.93 13.71
CA LEU A 7 -1.51 2.26 13.14
C LEU A 7 -0.32 2.33 14.10
N THR A 8 0.37 1.21 14.27
CA THR A 8 1.57 1.15 15.10
C THR A 8 2.78 1.69 14.33
N ASN A 9 3.87 1.99 15.06
CA ASN A 9 5.16 2.32 14.42
C ASN A 9 5.63 1.22 13.46
N LYS A 10 5.28 -0.05 13.73
CA LYS A 10 5.61 -1.16 12.83
C LYS A 10 4.79 -1.07 11.53
N ASP A 11 3.52 -0.71 11.61
CA ASP A 11 2.67 -0.55 10.43
C ASP A 11 3.13 0.65 9.60
N HIS A 12 3.58 1.73 10.23
CA HIS A 12 4.20 2.87 9.53
C HIS A 12 5.49 2.47 8.81
N ALA A 13 6.37 1.69 9.44
CA ALA A 13 7.58 1.21 8.78
C ALA A 13 7.28 0.29 7.58
N ALA A 14 6.22 -0.52 7.68
CA ALA A 14 5.75 -1.33 6.57
C ALA A 14 5.13 -0.47 5.46
N MET A 15 4.40 0.59 5.81
CA MET A 15 3.89 1.58 4.86
C MET A 15 5.03 2.24 4.10
N ASP A 16 6.07 2.73 4.78
CA ASP A 16 7.24 3.34 4.13
C ASP A 16 7.89 2.37 3.13
N SER A 17 8.10 1.11 3.54
CA SER A 17 8.65 0.06 2.66
C SER A 17 7.77 -0.20 1.44
N PHE A 18 6.44 -0.14 1.59
CA PHE A 18 5.50 -0.28 0.48
C PHE A 18 5.56 0.90 -0.50
N LEU A 19 5.66 2.13 0.02
CA LEU A 19 5.81 3.34 -0.81
C LEU A 19 7.12 3.31 -1.61
N GLU A 20 8.23 2.93 -0.97
CA GLU A 20 9.52 2.74 -1.62
C GLU A 20 9.44 1.67 -2.72
N ALA A 21 8.83 0.52 -2.43
CA ALA A 21 8.66 -0.56 -3.42
C ALA A 21 7.84 -0.12 -4.63
N ALA A 22 6.79 0.68 -4.45
CA ALA A 22 5.98 1.20 -5.56
C ALA A 22 6.81 2.12 -6.48
N LEU A 23 7.64 2.99 -5.88
CA LEU A 23 8.51 3.88 -6.63
C LEU A 23 9.64 3.13 -7.34
N ASP A 24 10.27 2.16 -6.67
CA ASP A 24 11.35 1.36 -7.22
C ASP A 24 10.87 0.44 -8.35
N ASP A 25 9.73 -0.23 -8.18
CA ASP A 25 9.15 -1.08 -9.22
C ASP A 25 8.78 -0.23 -10.46
N TYR A 26 8.22 0.96 -10.29
CA TYR A 26 7.97 1.89 -11.40
C TYR A 26 9.27 2.34 -12.08
N LYS A 27 10.26 2.78 -11.30
CA LYS A 27 11.55 3.26 -11.81
C LYS A 27 12.31 2.17 -12.58
N ASN A 28 12.18 0.92 -12.15
CA ASN A 28 12.80 -0.24 -12.79
C ASN A 28 11.97 -0.80 -13.96
N GLY A 29 10.81 -0.21 -14.28
CA GLY A 29 9.93 -0.64 -15.36
C GLY A 29 9.22 -1.98 -15.10
N ILE A 30 9.09 -2.37 -13.83
CA ILE A 30 8.39 -3.58 -13.40
C ILE A 30 6.88 -3.37 -13.44
N ILE A 31 6.42 -2.19 -13.04
CA ILE A 31 5.01 -1.76 -13.11
C ILE A 31 4.89 -0.43 -13.84
N SER A 32 3.72 -0.16 -14.41
CA SER A 32 3.42 1.13 -15.02
C SER A 32 3.26 2.23 -13.96
N LYS A 33 3.38 3.50 -14.40
CA LYS A 33 3.09 4.65 -13.54
C LYS A 33 1.66 4.59 -13.00
N ASP A 34 0.71 4.21 -13.85
CA ASP A 34 -0.70 4.16 -13.50
C ASP A 34 -0.96 3.09 -12.44
N THR A 35 -0.33 1.92 -12.56
CA THR A 35 -0.41 0.87 -11.52
C THR A 35 0.18 1.33 -10.20
N ALA A 36 1.34 2.00 -10.22
CA ALA A 36 1.92 2.56 -9.00
C ALA A 36 0.93 3.54 -8.32
N VAL A 37 0.37 4.48 -9.09
CA VAL A 37 -0.60 5.47 -8.58
C VAL A 37 -1.87 4.78 -8.06
N ASN A 38 -2.41 3.78 -8.76
CA ASN A 38 -3.61 3.06 -8.35
C ASN A 38 -3.39 2.29 -7.04
N CYS A 39 -2.24 1.65 -6.86
CA CYS A 39 -1.90 0.94 -5.63
C CYS A 39 -1.78 1.90 -4.43
N LEU A 40 -1.19 3.08 -4.64
CA LEU A 40 -1.12 4.13 -3.63
C LEU A 40 -2.53 4.66 -3.29
N ALA A 41 -3.35 4.93 -4.30
CA ALA A 41 -4.72 5.38 -4.11
C ALA A 41 -5.58 4.35 -3.36
N HIS A 42 -5.37 3.04 -3.63
CA HIS A 42 -6.08 1.95 -2.95
C HIS A 42 -5.82 1.97 -1.44
N VAL A 43 -4.56 2.05 -1.01
CA VAL A 43 -4.25 2.07 0.43
C VAL A 43 -4.73 3.36 1.10
N MET A 44 -4.69 4.51 0.40
CA MET A 44 -5.26 5.76 0.91
C MET A 44 -6.77 5.66 1.10
N ALA A 45 -7.49 5.08 0.15
CA ALA A 45 -8.93 4.86 0.24
C ALA A 45 -9.28 3.85 1.35
N ALA A 46 -8.48 2.80 1.54
CA ALA A 46 -8.66 1.87 2.64
C ALA A 46 -8.54 2.56 4.01
N LEU A 47 -7.59 3.48 4.16
CA LEU A 47 -7.43 4.28 5.38
C LEU A 47 -8.59 5.25 5.59
N ASP A 48 -9.05 5.94 4.54
CA ASP A 48 -10.21 6.86 4.60
C ASP A 48 -11.52 6.17 4.99
N LEU A 49 -11.64 4.87 4.69
CA LEU A 49 -12.79 4.03 5.03
C LEU A 49 -12.65 3.26 6.35
N ASP A 50 -11.68 3.63 7.21
CA ASP A 50 -11.34 2.92 8.46
C ASP A 50 -11.01 1.42 8.26
N ASN A 51 -10.64 1.01 7.04
CA ASN A 51 -10.27 -0.36 6.71
C ASN A 51 -8.76 -0.59 6.90
N TYR A 52 -8.31 -0.42 8.14
CA TYR A 52 -6.90 -0.61 8.53
C TYR A 52 -6.38 -2.02 8.25
N SER A 53 -7.26 -3.04 8.29
CA SER A 53 -6.87 -4.41 7.96
C SER A 53 -6.40 -4.54 6.52
N GLU A 54 -7.11 -3.92 5.56
CA GLU A 54 -6.73 -3.90 4.16
C GLU A 54 -5.43 -3.12 3.96
N ALA A 55 -5.31 -1.93 4.55
CA ALA A 55 -4.10 -1.11 4.46
C ALA A 55 -2.87 -1.86 4.98
N ILE A 56 -2.96 -2.46 6.17
CA ILE A 56 -1.88 -3.26 6.77
C ILE A 56 -1.56 -4.47 5.90
N GLN A 57 -2.57 -5.13 5.31
CA GLN A 57 -2.33 -6.25 4.41
C GLN A 57 -1.48 -5.82 3.21
N TRP A 58 -1.79 -4.67 2.61
CA TRP A 58 -1.02 -4.13 1.49
C TRP A 58 0.41 -3.74 1.89
N PHE A 59 0.58 -3.05 3.01
CA PHE A 59 1.90 -2.64 3.51
C PHE A 59 2.85 -3.84 3.69
N ASN A 60 2.32 -4.96 4.17
CA ASN A 60 3.11 -6.17 4.41
C ASN A 60 3.28 -7.07 3.16
N ASN A 61 2.63 -6.74 2.03
CA ASN A 61 2.63 -7.58 0.82
C ASN A 61 2.94 -6.78 -0.45
N PRO A 62 4.20 -6.35 -0.65
CA PRO A 62 4.60 -5.57 -1.84
C PRO A 62 4.36 -6.28 -3.18
N LYS A 63 4.17 -7.61 -3.17
CA LYS A 63 3.75 -8.38 -4.36
C LYS A 63 2.45 -7.88 -4.99
N PHE A 64 1.55 -7.27 -4.22
CA PHE A 64 0.28 -6.76 -4.73
C PHE A 64 0.46 -5.64 -5.77
N LEU A 65 1.55 -4.88 -5.69
CA LEU A 65 1.93 -3.90 -6.72
C LEU A 65 2.03 -4.54 -8.11
N ARG A 66 2.61 -5.75 -8.17
CA ARG A 66 2.92 -6.46 -9.42
C ARG A 66 1.77 -7.31 -9.91
N ASP A 67 0.92 -7.76 -8.99
CA ASP A 67 -0.28 -8.51 -9.34
C ASP A 67 -1.38 -7.59 -9.89
N ALA A 68 -1.40 -6.32 -9.46
CA ALA A 68 -2.29 -5.30 -10.01
C ALA A 68 -2.01 -4.97 -11.49
N GLU A 69 -0.75 -5.08 -11.96
CA GLU A 69 -0.37 -4.86 -13.36
C GLU A 69 -0.91 -5.96 -14.31
N LYS A 70 -1.28 -7.13 -13.77
CA LYS A 70 -1.72 -8.29 -14.57
C LYS A 70 -3.23 -8.35 -14.80
N LEU A 71 -3.98 -7.40 -14.22
CA LEU A 71 -5.44 -7.29 -14.33
C LEU A 71 -5.82 -6.33 -15.46
#